data_AF-A0A816GFJ6-F1
#
_entry.id   AF-A0A816GFJ6-F1
#
_cell.length_a   1.000
_cell.length_b   1.000
_cell.length_c   1.000
_cell.angle_alpha   90.00
_cell.angle_beta   90.00
_cell.angle_gamma   90.00
#
_symmetry.space_group_name_H-M   'P 1'
#
loop_
_entity.id
_entity.type
_entity.pdbx_description
1 polymer ?
#
loop_
_entity_poly.entity_id
_entity_poly.type
_entity_poly.pdbx_seq_one_letter_code
_entity_poly.pdbx_strand_id
1 'polypeptide(L)' 'MPLSLLIQLLIIYSILYFSSSENQYYRIQPHDISALIGSNITIPCVIALPHGDIQWTKDGL' A
#
# COMPACT_ATOMS: atom_id res chain seq x y z
N MET A 1 -7.80 26.74 -32.83
CA MET A 1 -8.64 25.53 -32.90
C MET A 1 -7.82 24.25 -32.70
N PRO A 2 -6.76 23.93 -33.48
CA PRO A 2 -6.01 22.68 -33.29
C PRO A 2 -5.07 22.66 -32.07
N LEU A 3 -4.42 23.79 -31.75
CA LEU A 3 -3.48 23.88 -30.62
C LEU A 3 -4.16 23.69 -29.25
N SER A 4 -5.36 24.25 -29.07
CA SER A 4 -6.16 24.09 -27.85
C SER A 4 -6.53 22.61 -27.62
N LEU A 5 -6.92 21.91 -28.68
CA LEU A 5 -7.28 20.50 -28.64
C LEU A 5 -6.08 19.61 -28.30
N LEU A 6 -4.91 19.94 -28.85
CA LEU A 6 -3.64 19.29 -28.53
C LEU A 6 -3.25 19.49 -27.06
N ILE A 7 -3.40 20.70 -26.53
CA ILE A 7 -3.15 21.00 -25.11
C ILE A 7 -4.12 20.23 -24.21
N GLN A 8 -5.41 20.17 -24.55
CA GLN A 8 -6.40 19.41 -23.80
C GLN A 8 -6.07 17.91 -23.80
N LEU A 9 -5.67 17.33 -24.92
CA LEU A 9 -5.26 15.92 -25.02
C LEU A 9 -4.02 15.63 -24.17
N LEU A 10 -3.03 16.53 -24.17
CA LEU A 10 -1.82 16.41 -23.34
C LEU A 10 -2.13 16.50 -21.84
N ILE A 11 -3.05 17.38 -21.44
CA ILE A 11 -3.52 17.50 -20.05
C ILE A 11 -4.28 16.25 -19.62
N ILE A 12 -5.17 15.73 -20.46
CA ILE A 12 -5.91 14.50 -20.17
C ILE A 12 -4.94 13.32 -20.02
N TYR A 13 -3.97 13.19 -20.92
CA TYR A 13 -2.94 12.15 -20.86
C TYR A 13 -2.10 12.23 -19.58
N SER A 14 -1.66 13.43 -19.18
CA SER A 14 -0.87 13.61 -17.96
C SER A 14 -1.67 13.32 -16.68
N ILE A 15 -2.95 13.71 -16.63
CA ILE A 15 -3.84 13.39 -15.50
C ILE A 15 -4.05 11.87 -15.39
N LEU A 16 -4.31 11.18 -16.50
CA LEU A 16 -4.48 9.73 -16.52
C LEU A 16 -3.21 9.01 -16.04
N TYR A 17 -2.04 9.45 -16.50
CA TYR A 17 -0.75 8.89 -16.08
C TYR A 17 -0.48 9.07 -14.57
N PHE A 18 -0.86 10.20 -13.98
CA PHE A 18 -0.62 10.45 -12.54
C PHE A 18 -1.51 9.60 -11.62
N SER A 19 -2.68 9.19 -12.10
CA SER A 19 -3.66 8.44 -11.29
C SER A 19 -3.32 6.97 -11.03
N SER A 20 -2.22 6.45 -11.60
CA SER A 20 -1.85 5.04 -11.52
C SER A 20 -1.06 4.65 -10.26
N SER A 21 -1.12 5.43 -9.17
CA SER A 21 -0.47 5.01 -7.92
C SER A 21 -1.33 3.96 -7.22
N GLU A 22 -0.90 2.71 -7.27
CA GLU A 22 -1.51 1.64 -6.49
C GLU A 22 -1.26 1.89 -4.99
N ASN A 23 -2.31 1.83 -4.17
CA ASN A 23 -2.18 2.02 -2.72
C ASN A 23 -1.57 0.77 -2.06
N GLN A 24 -0.84 0.96 -0.95
CA GLN A 24 -0.39 -0.16 -0.13
C GLN A 24 -1.57 -0.95 0.43
N TYR A 25 -1.40 -2.28 0.56
CA TYR A 25 -2.43 -3.14 1.15
C TYR A 25 -1.84 -4.36 1.83
N TYR A 26 -2.59 -4.95 2.77
CA TYR A 26 -2.25 -6.23 3.38
C TYR A 26 -2.44 -7.36 2.37
N ARG A 27 -1.35 -7.97 1.93
CA ARG A 27 -1.39 -9.24 1.21
C ARG A 27 -1.60 -10.41 2.17
N ILE A 28 -1.04 -10.32 3.38
CA ILE A 28 -1.34 -11.19 4.51
C ILE A 28 -1.56 -10.31 5.73
N GLN A 29 -2.76 -10.38 6.31
CA GLN A 29 -3.10 -9.63 7.51
C GLN A 29 -2.69 -10.41 8.77
N PRO A 30 -2.13 -9.75 9.79
CA PRO A 30 -1.92 -10.37 11.09
C PRO A 30 -3.25 -10.79 11.71
N HIS A 31 -3.23 -11.91 12.42
CA HIS A 31 -4.39 -12.48 13.10
C HIS A 31 -3.98 -13.03 14.47
N ASP A 32 -4.98 -13.29 15.30
CA ASP A 32 -4.76 -13.79 16.65
C ASP A 32 -4.25 -15.24 16.64
N ILE A 33 -3.21 -15.50 17.43
CA ILE A 33 -2.57 -16.81 17.56
C ILE A 33 -2.44 -17.14 19.05
N SER A 34 -2.88 -18.34 19.43
CA SER A 34 -2.59 -18.88 20.76
C SER A 34 -1.23 -19.57 20.77
N ALA A 35 -0.41 -19.30 21.80
CA ALA A 35 0.94 -19.83 21.92
C ALA A 35 1.13 -20.52 23.27
N LEU A 36 1.94 -21.57 23.30
CA LEU A 36 2.40 -22.19 24.54
C LEU A 36 3.52 -21.35 25.16
N ILE A 37 3.56 -21.27 26.49
CA ILE A 37 4.60 -20.54 27.20
C ILE A 37 5.97 -21.16 26.87
N GLY A 38 6.94 -20.30 26.53
CA GLY A 38 8.29 -20.71 26.15
C GLY A 38 8.44 -21.17 24.69
N SER A 39 7.35 -21.21 23.92
CA SER A 39 7.43 -21.49 22.48
C SER A 39 7.79 -20.23 21.69
N ASN A 40 8.51 -20.41 20.58
CA ASN A 40 8.72 -19.35 19.60
C ASN A 40 7.54 -19.33 18.62
N ILE A 41 7.04 -18.13 18.31
CA ILE A 41 5.94 -17.94 17.37
C ILE A 41 6.27 -16.88 16.33
N THR A 42 5.56 -16.93 15.21
CA THR A 42 5.66 -15.93 14.14
C THR A 42 4.26 -15.43 13.84
N ILE A 43 4.06 -14.12 13.91
CA ILE A 43 2.83 -13.46 13.48
C ILE A 43 3.02 -13.01 12.04
N PRO A 44 2.36 -13.62 11.05
CA PRO A 44 2.57 -13.29 9.66
C PRO A 44 1.95 -11.92 9.33
N CYS A 45 2.72 -11.07 8.66
CA CYS A 45 2.24 -9.81 8.10
C CYS A 45 3.00 -9.56 6.79
N VAL A 46 2.28 -9.37 5.70
CA VAL A 46 2.88 -9.08 4.39
C VAL A 46 2.17 -7.90 3.78
N ILE A 47 2.92 -6.83 3.53
CA ILE A 47 2.44 -5.63 2.84
C ILE A 47 2.83 -5.71 1.37
N ALA A 48 1.87 -5.50 0.48
CA ALA A 48 2.13 -5.28 -0.93
C ALA A 48 2.19 -3.77 -1.20
N LEU A 49 3.06 -3.39 -2.14
CA LEU A 49 3.31 -1.99 -2.51
C LEU A 49 3.65 -1.11 -1.29
N PRO A 50 4.65 -1.52 -0.47
CA PRO A 50 4.94 -0.82 0.78
C PRO A 50 5.34 0.62 0.49
N HIS A 51 4.73 1.56 1.21
CA HIS A 51 5.04 2.97 1.11
C HIS A 51 5.32 3.54 2.51
N GLY A 52 6.56 3.98 2.74
CA GLY A 52 7.04 4.36 4.07
C GLY A 52 7.54 3.16 4.90
N ASP A 53 7.54 3.32 6.22
CA ASP A 53 8.07 2.32 7.16
C ASP A 53 6.98 1.39 7.69
N ILE A 54 7.32 0.11 7.84
CA ILE A 54 6.46 -0.91 8.44
C ILE A 54 6.88 -1.09 9.90
N GLN A 55 5.94 -0.88 10.82
CA GLN A 55 6.17 -1.00 12.26
C GLN A 55 5.18 -1.96 12.91
N TRP A 56 5.68 -2.76 13.83
CA TRP A 56 4.85 -3.47 14.80
C TRP A 56 4.66 -2.60 16.02
N THR A 57 3.42 -2.48 16.48
CA THR A 57 3.09 -1.90 17.77
C THR A 57 2.51 -2.97 18.67
N LYS A 58 2.77 -2.86 19.97
CA LYS A 58 2.21 -3.77 20.97
C LYS A 58 1.44 -2.95 21.99
N ASP A 59 0.18 -3.30 22.19
CA ASP A 59 -0.71 -2.63 23.14
C ASP A 59 -0.85 -1.11 22.89
N GLY A 60 -0.72 -0.69 21.63
CA GLY A 60 -0.84 0.71 21.21
C GLY A 60 0.45 1.53 21.32
N LEU A 61 1.58 0.91 21.65
CA LEU A 61 2.92 1.50 21.74
C LEU A 61 3.81 1.06 20.57
#